data_AF-A0A7K8LPZ4-F1
#
_entry.id   AF-A0A7K8LPZ4-F1
#
_cell.length_a   1.000
_cell.length_b   1.000
_cell.length_c   1.000
_cell.angle_alpha   90.00
_cell.angle_beta   90.00
_cell.angle_gamma   90.00
#
_symmetry.space_group_name_H-M   'P 1'
#
loop_
_entity.id
_entity.type
_entity.pdbx_description
1 polymer ?
#
loop_
_entity_poly.entity_id
_entity_poly.type
_entity_poly.pdbx_seq_one_letter_code
_entity_poly.pdbx_strand_id
1 'polypeptide(L)'
;MAKRLLVAYGLWALGGPLGLHHIYLGRDSHALLWMLTLGGFGGGWLWDFWHLPGWVAAANGAGVPRDRSGSVPALSPLRLAGQVTVGMYFGLAAALGLPWVPMLLAQPLAVGLGVQLVSSVGDQTAEAPGILATAFLASLLFQGRVLAVLPVSLAASIAAQRHRRYKPRGMPQARLAVRLYHLGLACLAFAAPLACRGLGGAARVLGTLLALPRAAAELLLLPLRAGWLLAEILGFASSSPARDGSAGVEPSSWSKRQQRAYEV
;
A
#
# COMPACT_ATOMS: atom_id res chain seq x y z
N MET A 1 -1.71 -33.39 13.51
CA MET A 1 -1.24 -34.06 12.28
C MET A 1 -0.21 -33.20 11.59
N ALA A 2 0.88 -33.82 11.12
CA ALA A 2 1.88 -33.14 10.30
C ALA A 2 1.29 -32.70 8.96
N LYS A 3 1.60 -31.48 8.55
CA LYS A 3 1.25 -30.89 7.25
C LYS A 3 2.20 -31.41 6.18
N ARG A 4 1.65 -31.76 5.03
CA ARG A 4 2.39 -32.28 3.88
C ARG A 4 2.68 -31.17 2.87
N LEU A 5 3.93 -31.08 2.42
CA LEU A 5 4.36 -30.08 1.45
C LEU A 5 3.66 -30.23 0.10
N LEU A 6 3.50 -31.47 -0.38
CA LEU A 6 2.79 -31.75 -1.64
C LEU A 6 1.34 -31.27 -1.63
N VAL A 7 0.64 -31.45 -0.51
CA VAL A 7 -0.74 -30.96 -0.35
C VAL A 7 -0.76 -29.44 -0.37
N ALA A 8 0.20 -28.78 0.29
CA ALA A 8 0.31 -27.33 0.27
C ALA A 8 0.55 -26.79 -1.15
N TYR A 9 1.42 -27.42 -1.95
CA TYR A 9 1.65 -27.03 -3.35
C TYR A 9 0.42 -27.30 -4.25
N GLY A 10 -0.28 -28.43 -4.06
CA GLY A 10 -1.52 -28.70 -4.78
C GLY A 10 -2.58 -27.63 -4.51
N LEU A 11 -2.73 -27.23 -3.25
CA LEU A 11 -3.65 -26.14 -2.87
C LEU A 11 -3.20 -24.77 -3.39
N TRP A 12 -1.89 -24.53 -3.46
CA TRP A 12 -1.32 -23.30 -4.04
C TRP A 12 -1.55 -23.24 -5.56
N ALA A 13 -1.47 -24.35 -6.29
CA ALA A 13 -1.71 -24.37 -7.73
C ALA A 13 -3.20 -24.23 -8.07
N LEU A 14 -4.07 -24.95 -7.36
CA LEU A 14 -5.52 -24.97 -7.64
C LEU A 14 -6.28 -23.78 -7.06
N GLY A 15 -5.81 -23.27 -5.92
CA GLY A 15 -6.52 -22.27 -5.13
C GLY A 15 -5.60 -21.20 -4.56
N GLY A 16 -4.44 -20.99 -5.19
CA GLY A 16 -3.43 -20.02 -4.76
C GLY A 16 -3.98 -18.60 -4.63
N PRO A 17 -4.62 -18.02 -5.66
CA PRO A 17 -5.21 -16.69 -5.57
C PRO A 17 -6.30 -16.57 -4.50
N LEU A 18 -6.98 -17.67 -4.19
CA LEU A 18 -8.00 -17.75 -3.14
C LEU A 18 -7.41 -18.03 -1.75
N GLY A 19 -6.10 -18.29 -1.63
CA GLY A 19 -5.42 -18.49 -0.35
C GLY A 19 -5.69 -19.85 0.32
N LEU A 20 -6.07 -20.89 -0.44
CA LEU A 20 -6.41 -22.21 0.13
C LEU A 20 -5.23 -22.84 0.91
N HIS A 21 -4.00 -22.66 0.40
CA HIS A 21 -2.79 -23.14 1.07
C HIS A 21 -2.57 -22.46 2.43
N HIS A 22 -2.97 -21.18 2.59
CA HIS A 22 -2.91 -20.49 3.88
C HIS A 22 -3.94 -21.04 4.88
N ILE A 23 -5.13 -21.42 4.44
CA ILE A 23 -6.15 -22.07 5.28
C ILE A 23 -5.64 -23.41 5.80
N TYR A 24 -5.02 -24.21 4.93
CA TYR A 24 -4.40 -25.50 5.28
C TYR A 24 -3.31 -25.37 6.34
N LEU A 25 -2.50 -24.31 6.24
CA LEU A 25 -1.41 -23.99 7.16
C LEU A 25 -1.88 -23.33 8.47
N GLY A 26 -3.18 -23.03 8.63
CA GLY A 26 -3.70 -22.40 9.84
C GLY A 26 -3.56 -20.87 9.89
N ARG A 27 -3.33 -20.22 8.75
CA ARG A 27 -3.02 -18.79 8.64
C ARG A 27 -4.21 -17.99 8.11
N ASP A 28 -5.28 -17.89 8.91
CA ASP A 28 -6.56 -17.31 8.49
C ASP A 28 -6.46 -15.85 8.03
N SER A 29 -5.71 -15.00 8.74
CA SER A 29 -5.53 -13.59 8.33
C SER A 29 -4.85 -13.47 6.96
N HIS A 30 -3.95 -14.41 6.64
CA HIS A 30 -3.25 -14.42 5.36
C HIS A 30 -4.15 -14.93 4.24
N ALA A 31 -4.94 -15.97 4.52
CA ALA A 31 -5.97 -16.46 3.60
C ALA A 31 -6.99 -15.36 3.28
N LEU A 32 -7.51 -14.67 4.30
CA LEU A 32 -8.46 -13.56 4.12
C LEU A 32 -7.86 -12.45 3.26
N LEU A 33 -6.61 -12.07 3.52
CA LEU A 33 -5.92 -11.07 2.69
C LEU A 33 -5.85 -11.52 1.22
N TRP A 34 -5.53 -12.79 0.95
CA TRP A 34 -5.47 -13.34 -0.41
C TRP A 34 -6.84 -13.33 -1.08
N MET A 35 -7.89 -13.75 -0.39
CA MET A 35 -9.26 -13.73 -0.93
C MET A 35 -9.72 -12.32 -1.30
N LEU A 36 -9.41 -11.33 -0.46
CA LEU A 36 -9.84 -9.94 -0.67
C LEU A 36 -9.00 -9.17 -1.70
N THR A 37 -7.77 -9.61 -1.97
CA THR A 37 -6.83 -8.98 -2.91
C THR A 37 -6.55 -9.82 -4.15
N LEU A 38 -7.27 -10.92 -4.34
CA LEU A 38 -7.08 -11.88 -5.44
C LEU A 38 -5.62 -12.36 -5.55
N GLY A 39 -5.09 -12.90 -4.46
CA GLY A 39 -3.73 -13.44 -4.42
C GLY A 39 -2.64 -12.40 -4.18
N GLY A 40 -2.92 -11.34 -3.42
CA GLY A 40 -1.96 -10.26 -3.18
C GLY A 40 -1.70 -9.44 -4.45
N PHE A 41 -2.78 -9.06 -5.14
CA PHE A 41 -2.77 -8.39 -6.44
C PHE A 41 -2.07 -9.22 -7.53
N GLY A 42 -2.21 -10.54 -7.47
CA GLY A 42 -1.59 -11.51 -8.39
C GLY A 42 -0.11 -11.80 -8.13
N GLY A 43 0.68 -10.79 -7.75
CA GLY A 43 2.13 -10.96 -7.49
C GLY A 43 2.42 -11.72 -6.19
N GLY A 44 1.59 -11.55 -5.15
CA GLY A 44 1.75 -12.25 -3.87
C GLY A 44 1.64 -13.77 -4.00
N TRP A 45 0.73 -14.25 -4.84
CA TRP A 45 0.58 -15.67 -5.15
C TRP A 45 1.86 -16.30 -5.71
N LEU A 46 2.60 -15.59 -6.57
CA LEU A 46 3.85 -16.09 -7.13
C LEU A 46 4.97 -16.10 -6.07
N TRP A 47 5.03 -15.05 -5.24
CA TRP A 47 5.99 -14.95 -4.15
C TRP A 47 5.86 -16.06 -3.09
N ASP A 48 4.63 -16.53 -2.87
CA ASP A 48 4.33 -17.62 -1.93
C ASP A 48 5.05 -18.92 -2.27
N PHE A 49 5.36 -19.17 -3.55
CA PHE A 49 6.04 -20.38 -4.00
C PHE A 49 7.35 -20.61 -3.25
N TRP A 50 8.19 -19.58 -3.13
CA TRP A 50 9.48 -19.67 -2.42
C TRP A 50 9.35 -19.80 -0.90
N HIS A 51 8.25 -19.31 -0.32
CA HIS A 51 8.07 -19.27 1.13
C HIS A 51 7.32 -20.48 1.69
N LEU A 52 6.63 -21.23 0.82
CA LEU A 52 5.80 -22.38 1.20
C LEU A 52 6.55 -23.46 2.00
N PRO A 53 7.79 -23.87 1.64
CA PRO A 53 8.53 -24.88 2.42
C PRO A 53 8.78 -24.45 3.87
N GLY A 54 9.15 -23.18 4.07
CA GLY A 54 9.38 -22.61 5.39
C GLY A 54 8.11 -22.58 6.24
N TRP A 55 6.95 -22.31 5.63
CA TRP A 55 5.68 -22.30 6.36
C TRP A 55 5.17 -23.69 6.71
N VAL A 56 5.40 -24.69 5.87
CA VAL A 56 5.10 -26.09 6.19
C VAL A 56 5.98 -26.57 7.34
N ALA A 57 7.28 -26.24 7.31
CA ALA A 57 8.20 -26.53 8.41
C ALA A 57 7.75 -25.87 9.72
N ALA A 58 7.37 -24.59 9.67
CA ALA A 58 6.84 -23.87 10.83
C ALA A 58 5.52 -24.46 11.36
N ALA A 59 4.60 -24.87 10.48
CA ALA A 59 3.35 -25.53 10.86
C ALA A 59 3.57 -26.92 11.49
N ASN A 60 4.69 -27.57 11.14
CA ASN A 60 5.13 -28.83 11.74
C ASN A 60 5.99 -28.64 13.00
N GLY A 61 6.25 -27.40 13.42
CA GLY A 61 7.00 -27.08 14.65
C GLY A 61 8.51 -27.00 14.49
N ALA A 62 9.05 -27.05 13.26
CA ALA A 62 10.49 -27.23 13.00
C ALA A 62 11.34 -25.94 12.99
N GLY A 63 10.90 -24.81 13.58
CA GLY A 63 11.68 -23.56 13.39
C GLY A 63 11.34 -22.35 14.26
N VAL A 64 10.75 -22.52 15.44
CA VAL A 64 10.42 -21.36 16.30
C VAL A 64 10.97 -21.55 17.71
N PRO A 65 11.97 -20.75 18.12
CA PRO A 65 12.39 -20.67 19.52
C PRO A 65 11.21 -20.33 20.41
N ARG A 66 11.02 -21.09 21.50
CA ARG A 66 9.83 -21.06 22.39
C ARG A 66 9.61 -19.74 23.14
N ASP A 67 10.53 -18.78 23.07
CA ASP A 67 10.53 -17.59 23.92
C ASP A 67 10.83 -16.28 23.15
N ARG A 68 9.86 -15.81 22.36
CA ARG A 68 9.90 -14.47 21.72
C ARG A 68 8.79 -13.54 22.22
N SER A 69 8.09 -13.95 23.28
CA SER A 69 6.92 -13.25 23.84
C SER A 69 7.21 -11.80 24.26
N GLY A 70 8.47 -11.46 24.53
CA GLY A 70 8.91 -10.12 24.93
C GLY A 70 9.73 -9.33 23.90
N SER A 71 10.15 -9.92 22.77
CA SER A 71 10.96 -9.22 21.76
C SER A 71 10.08 -8.45 20.78
N VAL A 72 10.44 -7.21 20.43
CA VAL A 72 9.72 -6.44 19.40
C VAL A 72 10.09 -6.97 18.01
N PRO A 73 9.12 -7.29 17.13
CA PRO A 73 9.41 -7.77 15.79
C PRO A 73 10.14 -6.71 14.94
N ALA A 74 11.08 -7.15 14.10
CA ALA A 74 11.84 -6.27 13.22
C ALA A 74 10.94 -5.43 12.28
N LEU A 75 11.36 -4.19 12.04
CA LEU A 75 10.75 -3.30 11.05
C LEU A 75 11.00 -3.90 9.66
N SER A 76 9.95 -4.28 8.94
CA SER A 76 10.06 -4.71 7.55
C SER A 76 9.38 -3.70 6.62
N PRO A 77 10.16 -3.04 5.74
CA PRO A 77 9.61 -2.10 4.76
C PRO A 77 8.53 -2.71 3.88
N LEU A 78 8.67 -4.00 3.55
CA LEU A 78 7.67 -4.74 2.77
C LEU A 78 6.30 -4.81 3.46
N ARG A 79 6.27 -4.94 4.80
CA ARG A 79 5.00 -4.93 5.55
C ARG A 79 4.40 -3.55 5.62
N LEU A 80 5.23 -2.51 5.78
CA LEU A 80 4.76 -1.13 5.73
C LEU A 80 4.15 -0.82 4.37
N ALA A 81 4.85 -1.17 3.28
CA ALA A 81 4.34 -1.01 1.92
C ALA A 81 3.02 -1.76 1.73
N GLY A 82 2.95 -3.03 2.15
CA GLY A 82 1.72 -3.83 2.11
C GLY A 82 0.57 -3.21 2.92
N GLN A 83 0.85 -2.67 4.11
CA GLN A 83 -0.17 -1.99 4.94
C GLN A 83 -0.71 -0.75 4.24
N VAL A 84 0.16 0.07 3.64
CA VAL A 84 -0.24 1.27 2.90
C VAL A 84 -1.04 0.89 1.65
N THR A 85 -0.56 -0.07 0.85
CA THR A 85 -1.24 -0.52 -0.38
C THR A 85 -2.61 -1.11 -0.09
N VAL A 86 -2.72 -2.02 0.89
CA VAL A 86 -3.99 -2.68 1.23
C VAL A 86 -4.94 -1.73 1.96
N GLY A 87 -4.43 -0.87 2.83
CA GLY A 87 -5.21 0.20 3.46
C GLY A 87 -5.83 1.13 2.43
N MET A 88 -5.04 1.56 1.43
CA MET A 88 -5.53 2.37 0.32
C MET A 88 -6.59 1.63 -0.51
N TYR A 89 -6.34 0.36 -0.85
CA TYR A 89 -7.30 -0.48 -1.56
C TYR A 89 -8.64 -0.58 -0.83
N PHE A 90 -8.64 -0.82 0.48
CA PHE A 90 -9.87 -0.91 1.28
C PHE A 90 -10.60 0.44 1.38
N GLY A 91 -9.85 1.54 1.56
CA GLY A 91 -10.43 2.88 1.57
C GLY A 91 -11.14 3.24 0.26
N LEU A 92 -10.53 2.91 -0.88
CA LEU A 92 -11.12 3.09 -2.20
C LEU A 92 -12.33 2.17 -2.40
N ALA A 93 -12.22 0.89 -2.00
CA ALA A 93 -13.33 -0.05 -2.06
C ALA A 93 -14.55 0.44 -1.27
N ALA A 94 -14.35 0.99 -0.07
CA ALA A 94 -15.43 1.56 0.72
C ALA A 94 -16.07 2.80 0.08
N ALA A 95 -15.26 3.71 -0.49
CA ALA A 95 -15.77 4.89 -1.20
C ALA A 95 -16.64 4.50 -2.41
N LEU A 96 -16.33 3.39 -3.07
CA LEU A 96 -17.11 2.87 -4.20
C LEU A 96 -18.34 2.08 -3.73
N GLY A 97 -18.18 1.19 -2.75
CA GLY A 97 -19.21 0.24 -2.32
C GLY A 97 -20.26 0.81 -1.35
N LEU A 98 -19.95 1.86 -0.60
CA LEU A 98 -20.81 2.38 0.48
C LEU A 98 -21.13 3.87 0.31
N PRO A 99 -21.87 4.28 -0.74
CA PRO A 99 -22.24 5.69 -0.95
C PRO A 99 -23.16 6.24 0.15
N TRP A 100 -23.91 5.35 0.80
CA TRP A 100 -24.91 5.66 1.82
C TRP A 100 -24.28 5.99 3.17
N VAL A 101 -23.04 5.53 3.38
CA VAL A 101 -22.30 5.79 4.61
C VAL A 101 -21.47 7.05 4.41
N PRO A 102 -21.47 8.00 5.35
CA PRO A 102 -20.63 9.18 5.24
C PRO A 102 -19.17 8.77 5.00
N MET A 103 -18.54 9.34 3.97
CA MET A 103 -17.17 9.00 3.58
C MET A 103 -16.17 9.27 4.72
N LEU A 104 -16.49 10.21 5.62
CA LEU A 104 -15.75 10.50 6.85
C LEU A 104 -15.72 9.32 7.83
N LEU A 105 -16.71 8.42 7.79
CA LEU A 105 -16.77 7.22 8.64
C LEU A 105 -16.33 5.97 7.88
N ALA A 106 -16.89 5.76 6.69
CA ALA A 106 -16.63 4.54 5.91
C ALA A 106 -15.15 4.40 5.53
N GLN A 107 -14.51 5.50 5.12
CA GLN A 107 -13.14 5.49 4.61
C GLN A 107 -12.10 5.16 5.70
N PRO A 108 -11.99 5.87 6.85
CA PRO A 108 -10.98 5.55 7.85
C PRO A 108 -11.18 4.16 8.46
N LEU A 109 -12.43 3.72 8.63
CA LEU A 109 -12.72 2.37 9.12
C LEU A 109 -12.22 1.31 8.14
N ALA A 110 -12.52 1.46 6.85
CA ALA A 110 -12.05 0.52 5.84
C ALA A 110 -10.51 0.51 5.73
N VAL A 111 -9.88 1.69 5.70
CA VAL A 111 -8.41 1.80 5.70
C VAL A 111 -7.80 1.13 6.92
N GLY A 112 -8.32 1.41 8.11
CA GLY A 112 -7.83 0.83 9.36
C GLY A 112 -8.02 -0.69 9.42
N LEU A 113 -9.13 -1.22 8.91
CA LEU A 113 -9.35 -2.67 8.78
C LEU A 113 -8.37 -3.32 7.79
N GLY A 114 -8.08 -2.68 6.65
CA GLY A 114 -7.08 -3.14 5.69
C GLY A 114 -5.68 -3.18 6.29
N VAL A 115 -5.27 -2.11 6.99
CA VAL A 115 -3.98 -2.04 7.69
C VAL A 115 -3.90 -3.08 8.81
N GLN A 116 -4.98 -3.25 9.59
CA GLN A 116 -5.05 -4.26 10.65
C GLN A 116 -4.90 -5.67 10.08
N LEU A 117 -5.55 -5.97 8.96
CA LEU A 117 -5.48 -7.27 8.29
C LEU A 117 -4.03 -7.60 7.90
N VAL A 118 -3.33 -6.66 7.25
CA VAL A 118 -1.91 -6.85 6.90
C VAL A 118 -1.01 -6.93 8.14
N SER A 119 -1.30 -6.12 9.16
CA SER A 119 -0.55 -6.17 10.44
C SER A 119 -0.68 -7.52 11.15
N SER A 120 -1.79 -8.23 10.88
CA SER A 120 -2.12 -9.54 11.44
C SER A 120 -1.61 -10.70 10.59
N VAL A 121 -0.89 -10.44 9.49
CA VAL A 121 -0.30 -11.51 8.65
C VAL A 121 0.90 -12.14 9.36
N GLY A 122 0.89 -13.47 9.43
CA GLY A 122 1.94 -14.28 10.05
C GLY A 122 1.82 -14.33 11.57
N ASP A 123 2.98 -14.31 12.24
CA ASP A 123 3.11 -14.43 13.69
C ASP A 123 2.99 -13.07 14.42
N GLN A 124 2.78 -11.98 13.68
CA GLN A 124 2.66 -10.62 14.23
C GLN A 124 1.20 -10.17 14.20
N THR A 125 0.84 -9.31 15.15
CA THR A 125 -0.42 -8.55 15.17
C THR A 125 -0.13 -7.16 15.73
N ALA A 126 -0.97 -6.19 15.40
CA ALA A 126 -0.97 -4.90 16.06
C ALA A 126 -2.29 -4.68 16.79
N GLU A 127 -2.29 -3.73 17.73
CA GLU A 127 -3.49 -3.36 18.48
C GLU A 127 -4.50 -2.65 17.58
N ALA A 128 -5.63 -3.31 17.34
CA ALA A 128 -6.70 -2.80 16.48
C ALA A 128 -7.24 -1.42 16.91
N PRO A 129 -7.47 -1.13 18.22
CA PRO A 129 -7.99 0.17 18.64
C PRO A 129 -7.08 1.34 18.27
N GLY A 130 -5.76 1.20 18.44
CA GLY A 130 -4.80 2.26 18.12
C GLY A 130 -4.72 2.56 16.62
N ILE A 131 -4.81 1.53 15.78
CA ILE A 131 -4.81 1.69 14.32
C ILE A 131 -6.10 2.38 13.84
N LEU A 132 -7.25 1.99 14.38
CA LEU A 132 -8.53 2.59 14.01
C LEU A 132 -8.63 4.04 14.49
N ALA A 133 -8.20 4.33 15.72
CA ALA A 133 -8.20 5.68 16.26
C ALA A 133 -7.30 6.61 15.43
N THR A 134 -6.09 6.15 15.06
CA THR A 134 -5.17 6.95 14.23
C THR A 134 -5.67 7.13 12.80
N ALA A 135 -6.29 6.12 12.19
CA ALA A 135 -6.95 6.25 10.90
C ALA A 135 -8.08 7.30 10.95
N PHE A 136 -8.90 7.26 12.01
CA PHE A 136 -10.00 8.20 12.21
C PHE A 136 -9.49 9.64 12.42
N LEU A 137 -8.54 9.84 13.34
CA LEU A 137 -7.89 11.13 13.57
C LEU A 137 -7.24 11.71 12.31
N ALA A 138 -6.51 10.89 11.55
CA ALA A 138 -5.94 11.30 10.28
C ALA A 138 -7.04 11.72 9.28
N SER A 139 -8.17 11.01 9.24
CA SER A 139 -9.26 11.36 8.32
C SER A 139 -9.94 12.68 8.67
N LEU A 140 -10.04 13.01 9.96
CA LEU A 140 -10.54 14.30 10.44
C LEU A 140 -9.61 15.45 10.03
N LEU A 141 -8.28 15.22 10.02
CA LEU A 141 -7.29 16.22 9.61
C LEU A 141 -7.31 16.51 8.11
N PHE A 142 -7.63 15.52 7.27
CA PHE A 142 -7.56 15.60 5.81
C PHE A 142 -8.92 15.65 5.10
N GLN A 143 -9.94 16.23 5.76
CA GLN A 143 -11.36 16.28 5.36
C GLN A 143 -11.68 16.12 3.86
N GLY A 144 -12.43 15.06 3.52
CA GLY A 144 -13.36 15.01 2.39
C GLY A 144 -12.80 14.81 0.97
N ARG A 145 -11.48 14.74 0.76
CA ARG A 145 -10.90 14.47 -0.57
C ARG A 145 -10.50 13.01 -0.72
N VAL A 146 -10.69 12.42 -1.91
CA VAL A 146 -10.22 11.06 -2.25
C VAL A 146 -8.70 10.90 -2.01
N LEU A 147 -7.95 12.00 -2.10
CA LEU A 147 -6.53 12.07 -1.80
C LEU A 147 -6.18 11.87 -0.32
N ALA A 148 -7.16 11.95 0.59
CA ALA A 148 -6.97 11.71 2.02
C ALA A 148 -6.73 10.22 2.36
N VAL A 149 -7.05 9.30 1.45
CA VAL A 149 -6.85 7.86 1.66
C VAL A 149 -5.37 7.53 1.91
N LEU A 150 -4.46 8.19 1.18
CA LEU A 150 -3.02 7.94 1.29
C LEU A 150 -2.43 8.39 2.64
N PRO A 151 -2.60 9.64 3.11
CA PRO A 151 -2.07 10.05 4.41
C PRO A 151 -2.74 9.32 5.57
N VAL A 152 -4.04 8.99 5.47
CA VAL A 152 -4.75 8.17 6.46
C VAL A 152 -4.14 6.76 6.53
N SER A 153 -3.89 6.13 5.38
CA SER A 153 -3.29 4.80 5.33
C SER A 153 -1.85 4.79 5.83
N LEU A 154 -1.06 5.84 5.52
CA LEU A 154 0.29 5.99 6.04
C LEU A 154 0.29 6.16 7.56
N ALA A 155 -0.55 7.04 8.10
CA ALA A 155 -0.68 7.26 9.55
C ALA A 155 -1.08 5.98 10.29
N ALA A 156 -2.10 5.29 9.78
CA ALA A 156 -2.54 4.00 10.31
C ALA A 156 -1.44 2.93 10.25
N SER A 157 -0.67 2.90 9.15
CA SER A 157 0.45 1.96 9.00
C SER A 157 1.56 2.26 10.00
N ILE A 158 1.93 3.54 10.19
CA ILE A 158 2.92 3.95 11.21
C ILE A 158 2.44 3.55 12.61
N ALA A 159 1.16 3.77 12.94
CA ALA A 159 0.59 3.33 14.21
C ALA A 159 0.66 1.80 14.37
N ALA A 160 0.32 1.05 13.32
CA ALA A 160 0.44 -0.40 13.29
C ALA A 160 1.88 -0.87 13.49
N GLN A 161 2.85 -0.12 12.96
CA GLN A 161 4.27 -0.39 13.10
C GLN A 161 4.79 -0.07 14.52
N ARG A 162 4.19 0.89 15.24
CA ARG A 162 4.56 1.30 16.61
C ARG A 162 4.02 0.34 17.69
N HIS A 163 2.80 -0.19 17.50
CA HIS A 163 2.12 -1.04 18.49
C HIS A 163 2.16 -2.53 18.10
N ARG A 164 3.30 -3.03 17.61
CA ARG A 164 3.44 -4.43 17.17
C ARG A 164 3.65 -5.40 18.33
N ARG A 165 2.94 -6.52 18.29
CA ARG A 165 3.06 -7.62 19.25
C ARG A 165 3.11 -8.96 18.50
N TYR A 166 3.80 -9.95 19.07
CA TYR A 166 3.68 -11.32 18.59
C TYR A 166 2.33 -11.91 19.00
N LYS A 167 1.72 -12.74 18.14
CA LYS A 167 0.49 -13.45 18.48
C LYS A 167 0.78 -14.49 19.58
N PRO A 168 -0.05 -14.56 20.65
CA PRO A 168 0.09 -15.61 21.65
C PRO A 168 -0.10 -16.99 20.99
N ARG A 169 0.94 -17.83 21.06
CA ARG A 169 0.89 -19.23 20.60
C ARG A 169 0.25 -20.09 21.69
N GLY A 170 -0.69 -20.96 21.29
CA GLY A 170 -1.24 -21.98 22.19
C GLY A 170 -2.76 -22.01 22.33
N MET A 171 -3.50 -21.12 21.66
CA MET A 171 -4.97 -21.23 21.65
C MET A 171 -5.41 -22.45 20.82
N PRO A 172 -6.38 -23.25 21.32
CA PRO A 172 -6.95 -24.35 20.56
C PRO A 172 -7.43 -23.84 19.20
N GLN A 173 -6.97 -24.47 18.12
CA GLN A 173 -7.47 -24.11 16.79
C GLN A 173 -8.96 -24.44 16.74
N ALA A 174 -9.77 -23.42 16.43
CA ALA A 174 -11.19 -23.62 16.18
C ALA A 174 -11.39 -24.62 15.05
N ARG A 175 -12.55 -25.31 15.06
CA ARG A 175 -12.92 -26.25 14.01
C ARG A 175 -12.80 -25.58 12.65
N LEU A 176 -12.34 -26.34 11.63
CA LEU A 176 -12.16 -25.82 10.27
C LEU A 176 -13.43 -25.13 9.74
N ALA A 177 -14.61 -25.70 10.02
CA ALA A 177 -15.90 -25.12 9.63
C ALA A 177 -16.12 -23.70 10.20
N VAL A 178 -15.76 -23.47 11.47
CA VAL A 178 -15.90 -22.14 12.11
C VAL A 178 -14.95 -21.13 11.48
N ARG A 179 -13.72 -21.55 11.18
CA ARG A 179 -12.72 -20.71 10.50
C ARG A 179 -13.22 -20.32 9.10
N LEU A 180 -13.71 -21.30 8.33
CA LEU A 180 -14.28 -21.07 7.00
C LEU A 180 -15.52 -20.18 7.05
N TYR A 181 -16.39 -20.35 8.05
CA TYR A 181 -17.55 -19.49 8.26
C TYR A 181 -17.15 -18.02 8.49
N HIS A 182 -16.20 -17.76 9.39
CA HIS A 182 -15.71 -16.40 9.62
C HIS A 182 -15.03 -15.79 8.38
N LEU A 183 -14.24 -16.59 7.65
CA LEU A 183 -13.61 -16.16 6.40
C LEU A 183 -14.66 -15.82 5.35
N GLY A 184 -15.66 -16.69 5.17
CA GLY A 184 -16.77 -16.47 4.24
C GLY A 184 -17.59 -15.24 4.59
N LEU A 185 -17.90 -15.04 5.88
CA LEU A 185 -18.62 -13.87 6.37
C LEU A 185 -17.84 -12.58 6.12
N ALA A 186 -16.53 -12.57 6.38
CA ALA A 186 -15.68 -11.42 6.11
C ALA A 186 -15.56 -11.12 4.61
N CYS A 187 -15.45 -12.15 3.77
CA CYS A 187 -15.45 -12.00 2.32
C CYS A 187 -16.77 -11.43 1.80
N LEU A 188 -17.90 -11.94 2.30
CA LEU A 188 -19.22 -11.45 1.95
C LEU A 188 -19.41 -9.99 2.38
N ALA A 189 -19.01 -9.64 3.60
CA ALA A 189 -19.10 -8.28 4.13
C ALA A 189 -18.30 -7.28 3.28
N PHE A 190 -17.15 -7.69 2.74
CA PHE A 190 -16.34 -6.85 1.86
C PHE A 190 -16.88 -6.80 0.42
N ALA A 191 -17.26 -7.95 -0.15
CA ALA A 191 -17.62 -8.07 -1.56
C ALA A 191 -19.05 -7.63 -1.87
N ALA A 192 -20.01 -7.84 -0.95
CA ALA A 192 -21.42 -7.55 -1.20
C ALA A 192 -21.70 -6.08 -1.57
N PRO A 193 -21.15 -5.07 -0.85
CA PRO A 193 -21.35 -3.66 -1.23
C PRO A 193 -20.79 -3.33 -2.62
N LEU A 194 -19.68 -3.95 -3.00
CA LEU A 194 -19.04 -3.77 -4.30
C LEU A 194 -19.84 -4.46 -5.42
N ALA A 195 -20.27 -5.70 -5.21
CA ALA A 195 -21.04 -6.48 -6.17
C ALA A 195 -22.39 -5.83 -6.50
N CYS A 196 -23.11 -5.32 -5.49
CA CYS A 196 -24.37 -4.61 -5.67
C CYS A 196 -24.24 -3.35 -6.55
N ARG A 197 -23.05 -2.75 -6.65
CA ARG A 197 -22.81 -1.59 -7.54
C ARG A 197 -22.12 -1.92 -8.85
N GLY A 198 -21.30 -2.97 -8.89
CA GLY A 198 -20.57 -3.41 -10.09
C GLY A 198 -21.49 -3.71 -11.27
N LEU A 199 -22.73 -4.15 -10.99
CA LEU A 199 -23.78 -4.35 -12.00
C LEU A 199 -24.29 -3.05 -12.68
N GLY A 200 -23.93 -1.86 -12.19
CA GLY A 200 -24.49 -0.58 -12.65
C GLY A 200 -23.50 0.53 -13.03
N GLY A 201 -22.18 0.30 -13.12
CA GLY A 201 -21.27 1.43 -13.33
C GLY A 201 -19.84 1.12 -13.77
N ALA A 202 -19.65 0.65 -15.00
CA ALA A 202 -18.33 0.45 -15.61
C ALA A 202 -17.48 1.76 -15.70
N ALA A 203 -18.13 2.92 -15.85
CA ALA A 203 -17.45 4.20 -16.04
C ALA A 203 -16.75 4.75 -14.77
N ARG A 204 -17.27 4.47 -13.57
CA ARG A 204 -16.66 4.96 -12.31
C ARG A 204 -15.43 4.16 -11.90
N VAL A 205 -15.43 2.85 -12.16
CA VAL A 205 -14.29 1.95 -11.87
C VAL A 205 -13.05 2.36 -12.67
N LEU A 206 -13.22 2.74 -13.94
CA LEU A 206 -12.13 3.19 -14.81
C LEU A 206 -11.51 4.53 -14.34
N GLY A 207 -12.36 5.47 -13.88
CA GLY A 207 -11.89 6.77 -13.36
C GLY A 207 -11.11 6.66 -12.04
N THR A 208 -11.50 5.74 -11.15
CA THR A 208 -10.79 5.52 -9.88
C THR A 208 -9.47 4.76 -10.08
N LEU A 209 -9.41 3.83 -11.03
CA LEU A 209 -8.17 3.13 -11.40
C LEU A 209 -7.11 4.06 -12.03
N LEU A 210 -7.54 5.05 -12.84
CA LEU A 210 -6.64 6.06 -13.42
C LEU A 210 -6.18 7.13 -12.41
N ALA A 211 -6.93 7.35 -11.33
CA ALA A 211 -6.57 8.31 -10.28
C ALA A 211 -5.41 7.83 -9.38
N LEU A 212 -5.18 6.51 -9.29
CA LEU A 212 -4.13 5.88 -8.50
C LEU A 212 -2.69 6.22 -8.97
N PRO A 213 -2.30 6.01 -10.24
CA PRO A 213 -0.97 6.38 -10.73
C PRO A 213 -0.78 7.89 -10.76
N ARG A 214 -1.85 8.66 -11.00
CA ARG A 214 -1.80 10.13 -11.01
C ARG A 214 -1.57 10.72 -9.63
N ALA A 215 -2.25 10.20 -8.59
CA ALA A 215 -2.05 10.63 -7.22
C ALA A 215 -0.69 10.20 -6.68
N ALA A 216 -0.22 8.98 -7.02
CA ALA A 216 1.13 8.53 -6.68
C ALA A 216 2.21 9.38 -7.35
N ALA A 217 2.06 9.72 -8.64
CA ALA A 217 2.97 10.60 -9.36
C ALA A 217 2.99 12.02 -8.79
N GLU A 218 1.82 12.61 -8.51
CA GLU A 218 1.74 13.94 -7.90
C GLU A 218 2.40 13.98 -6.50
N LEU A 219 2.21 12.94 -5.67
CA LEU A 219 2.81 12.87 -4.34
C LEU A 219 4.34 12.67 -4.36
N LEU A 220 4.84 11.95 -5.37
CA LEU A 220 6.28 11.72 -5.60
C LEU A 220 6.97 12.96 -6.21
N LEU A 221 6.20 13.81 -6.89
CA LEU A 221 6.64 15.08 -7.48
C LEU A 221 6.49 16.28 -6.53
N LEU A 222 5.73 16.19 -5.43
CA LEU A 222 5.62 17.24 -4.41
C LEU A 222 6.96 17.74 -3.86
N PRO A 223 7.95 16.90 -3.49
CA PRO A 223 9.25 17.40 -3.02
C PRO A 223 10.07 18.08 -4.13
N LEU A 224 9.91 17.63 -5.39
CA LEU A 224 10.56 18.24 -6.56
C LEU A 224 9.93 19.59 -6.91
N ARG A 225 8.60 19.70 -6.88
CA ARG A 225 7.87 20.96 -7.11
C ARG A 225 8.06 21.95 -5.97
N ALA A 226 8.10 21.48 -4.72
CA ALA A 226 8.42 22.31 -3.57
C ALA A 226 9.87 22.81 -3.63
N GLY A 227 10.82 21.96 -4.05
CA GLY A 227 12.20 22.35 -4.28
C GLY A 227 12.37 23.33 -5.43
N TRP A 228 11.60 23.18 -6.51
CA TRP A 228 11.59 24.10 -7.65
C TRP A 228 10.99 25.46 -7.30
N LEU A 229 9.88 25.50 -6.55
CA LEU A 229 9.29 26.73 -6.02
C LEU A 229 10.20 27.41 -4.99
N LEU A 230 10.90 26.64 -4.14
CA LEU A 230 11.92 27.19 -3.24
C LEU A 230 13.11 27.74 -4.02
N ALA A 231 13.53 27.11 -5.12
CA ALA A 231 14.62 27.61 -5.97
C ALA A 231 14.23 28.90 -6.73
N GLU A 232 12.96 29.04 -7.13
CA GLU A 232 12.41 30.31 -7.66
C GLU A 232 12.33 31.39 -6.59
N ILE A 233 11.82 31.08 -5.40
CA ILE A 233 11.69 32.04 -4.28
C ILE A 233 13.06 32.46 -3.72
N LEU A 234 14.05 31.57 -3.71
CA LEU A 234 15.44 31.85 -3.30
C LEU A 234 16.29 32.43 -4.44
N GLY A 235 15.72 32.68 -5.63
CA GLY A 235 16.38 33.40 -6.72
C GLY A 235 17.52 32.64 -7.43
N PHE A 236 17.59 31.32 -7.31
CA PHE A 236 18.67 30.53 -7.94
C PHE A 236 18.48 30.32 -9.46
N ALA A 237 17.32 30.69 -10.03
CA ALA A 237 17.03 30.54 -11.46
C ALA A 237 17.02 31.86 -12.26
N SER A 238 17.67 32.92 -11.76
CA SER A 238 17.99 34.10 -12.59
C SER A 238 19.46 34.45 -12.53
N SER A 239 20.30 33.58 -13.09
CA SER A 239 21.59 33.99 -13.66
C SER A 239 21.60 33.71 -15.16
N SER A 240 20.81 34.48 -15.92
CA SER A 240 21.23 34.81 -17.28
C SER A 240 22.47 35.71 -17.16
N PRO A 241 23.61 35.36 -17.78
CA PRO A 241 24.75 36.26 -17.79
C PRO A 241 24.46 37.42 -18.75
N ALA A 242 24.46 38.62 -18.17
CA ALA A 242 24.81 39.90 -18.78
C ALA A 242 24.13 40.32 -20.11
N ARG A 243 23.24 41.30 -20.01
CA ARG A 243 23.02 42.29 -21.07
C ARG A 243 22.67 43.65 -20.45
N ASP A 244 23.66 44.24 -19.79
CA ASP A 244 23.74 45.70 -19.70
C ASP A 244 24.33 46.20 -21.02
N GLY A 245 23.73 47.26 -21.57
CA GLY A 245 24.36 48.05 -22.63
C GLY A 245 23.41 48.47 -23.74
N SER A 246 22.45 49.35 -23.43
CA SER A 246 21.88 50.26 -24.43
C SER A 246 22.36 51.69 -24.14
N ALA A 247 23.44 52.11 -24.78
CA ALA A 247 23.71 53.49 -25.19
C ALA A 247 25.00 53.48 -26.02
N GLY A 248 24.94 54.06 -27.22
CA GLY A 248 25.91 53.86 -28.28
C GLY A 248 27.30 54.43 -28.05
N VAL A 249 28.23 54.05 -28.92
CA VAL A 249 29.39 54.81 -29.43
C VAL A 249 30.06 53.96 -30.53
N GLU A 250 30.12 54.54 -31.73
CA GLU A 250 31.07 54.38 -32.85
C GLU A 250 31.36 52.99 -33.49
N PRO A 251 31.28 52.87 -34.84
CA PRO A 251 31.66 51.67 -35.58
C PRO A 251 33.19 51.56 -35.70
N SER A 252 33.80 50.64 -34.96
CA SER A 252 35.23 50.41 -35.03
C SER A 252 35.64 49.75 -36.35
N SER A 253 36.60 50.41 -37.00
CA SER A 253 37.13 50.25 -38.35
C SER A 253 37.99 48.98 -38.60
N TRP A 254 37.72 47.90 -37.88
CA TRP A 254 38.60 46.72 -37.84
C TRP A 254 38.23 45.60 -38.83
N SER A 255 37.02 45.62 -39.40
CA SER A 255 36.59 44.60 -40.37
C SER A 255 37.13 44.78 -41.79
N LYS A 256 37.60 45.99 -42.16
CA LYS A 256 38.10 46.28 -43.53
C LYS A 256 39.57 45.90 -43.78
N ARG A 257 40.36 45.56 -42.75
CA ARG A 257 41.78 45.17 -42.91
C ARG A 257 42.01 43.65 -42.94
N GLN A 258 41.10 42.85 -42.37
CA GLN A 258 41.25 41.38 -42.36
C GLN A 258 40.66 40.70 -43.60
N GLN A 259 39.79 41.37 -44.36
CA GLN A 259 39.24 40.83 -45.62
C GLN A 259 40.19 40.97 -46.83
N ARG A 260 41.35 41.63 -46.69
CA ARG A 260 42.34 41.79 -47.79
C ARG A 260 43.49 40.76 -47.80
N ALA A 261 43.39 39.70 -47.00
CA ALA A 261 44.39 38.63 -46.96
C ALA A 261 43.97 37.35 -47.71
N TYR A 262 42.79 37.35 -48.36
CA TYR A 262 42.24 36.20 -49.10
C TYR A 262 41.61 36.56 -50.46
N GLU A 263 41.82 37.76 -50.97
CA GLU A 263 41.48 38.13 -52.36
C GLU A 263 42.73 38.71 -53.04
N VAL A 264 42.94 38.26 -54.28
CA VAL A 264 44.09 38.47 -55.18
C VAL A 264 44.44 39.94 -55.41
#